data_AF-A0A4P7Y836-F1
#
_entry.id   AF-A0A4P7Y836-F1
#
_cell.length_a   1.000
_cell.length_b   1.000
_cell.length_c   1.000
_cell.angle_alpha   90.00
_cell.angle_beta   90.00
_cell.angle_gamma   90.00
#
_symmetry.space_group_name_H-M   'P 1'
#
loop_
_entity.id
_entity.type
_entity.pdbx_description
1 polymer ?
#
loop_
_entity_poly.entity_id
_entity_poly.type
_entity_poly.pdbx_seq_one_letter_code
_entity_poly.pdbx_strand_id
1 'polypeptide(L)'
;MAVLTTLEQVVATDKLVTAERIDQLKGEVDDNSAAVQTVSQSLVDTNKAIASQSTTLEAIAGGGRDGTDEGDLASAISEWNNKAAIQITAKAQADTDGKLSTMWAVKMQVNQNGQYVAAGIGLSIEQNAEGLLQSQFLVSADRFAVVNTLAGGTITTPFVVSGGQVFMNSAFIEDGTITMLKIGQALQSDNYVAGVQGWRLDKAGNLEFNGPAPGGGRLSMTNRAIKVYDANNVKRVQLGDLSV
;
A
#
# COMPACT_ATOMS: atom_id res chain seq x y z
N MET A 1 22.17 -53.64 49.45
CA MET A 1 20.94 -52.88 49.14
C MET A 1 20.66 -51.99 50.33
N ALA A 2 20.82 -50.67 50.21
CA ALA A 2 20.49 -49.75 51.31
C ALA A 2 18.96 -49.71 51.45
N VAL A 3 18.45 -50.07 52.62
CA VAL A 3 17.01 -50.02 52.94
C VAL A 3 16.74 -48.63 53.50
N LEU A 4 15.83 -47.89 52.84
CA LEU A 4 15.35 -46.61 53.34
C LEU A 4 14.68 -46.80 54.70
N THR A 5 15.00 -45.93 55.65
CA THR A 5 14.32 -45.85 56.94
C THR A 5 12.87 -45.40 56.74
N THR A 6 11.98 -45.70 57.70
CA THR A 6 10.55 -45.35 57.62
C THR A 6 10.32 -43.85 57.41
N LEU A 7 11.16 -43.00 58.02
CA LEU A 7 11.09 -41.55 57.84
C LEU A 7 11.45 -41.13 56.41
N GLU A 8 12.48 -41.74 55.81
CA GLU A 8 12.86 -41.45 54.43
C GLU A 8 11.78 -41.89 53.43
N GLN A 9 11.08 -42.99 53.70
CA GLN A 9 9.91 -43.41 52.91
C GLN A 9 8.74 -42.43 53.01
N VAL A 10 8.41 -41.96 54.22
CA VAL A 10 7.34 -40.96 54.43
C VAL A 10 7.69 -39.65 53.71
N VAL A 11 8.92 -39.15 53.86
CA VAL A 11 9.37 -37.92 53.19
C VAL A 11 9.36 -38.07 51.66
N ALA A 12 9.78 -39.23 51.13
CA ALA A 12 9.72 -39.49 49.70
C ALA A 12 8.27 -39.52 49.19
N THR A 13 7.37 -40.15 49.94
CA THR A 13 5.94 -40.23 49.61
C THR A 13 5.29 -38.86 49.63
N ASP A 14 5.51 -38.06 50.69
CA ASP A 14 4.97 -36.70 50.81
C ASP A 14 5.48 -35.77 49.69
N LYS A 15 6.77 -35.88 49.32
CA LYS A 15 7.34 -35.14 48.18
C LYS A 15 6.68 -35.54 46.86
N LEU A 16 6.42 -36.82 46.66
CA LEU A 16 5.79 -37.34 45.45
C LEU A 16 4.33 -36.87 45.35
N VAL A 17 3.55 -36.99 46.43
CA VAL A 17 2.18 -36.47 46.50
C VAL A 17 2.14 -34.95 46.31
N THR A 18 3.12 -34.23 46.87
CA THR A 18 3.22 -32.78 46.67
C THR A 18 3.52 -32.44 45.20
N ALA A 19 4.41 -33.19 44.54
CA ALA A 19 4.70 -33.00 43.12
C ALA A 19 3.46 -33.27 42.25
N GLU A 20 2.72 -34.35 42.51
CA GLU A 20 1.47 -34.67 41.80
C GLU A 20 0.43 -33.55 41.96
N ARG A 21 0.27 -33.01 43.18
CA ARG A 21 -0.63 -31.87 43.42
C ARG A 21 -0.18 -30.60 42.71
N ILE A 22 1.13 -30.36 42.60
CA ILE A 22 1.69 -29.22 41.86
C ILE A 22 1.43 -29.37 40.36
N ASP A 23 1.61 -30.58 39.81
CA ASP A 23 1.34 -30.86 38.39
C ASP A 23 -0.15 -30.70 38.07
N GLN A 24 -1.04 -31.17 38.94
CA GLN A 24 -2.48 -30.96 38.79
C GLN A 24 -2.85 -29.46 38.85
N LEU A 25 -2.34 -28.73 39.85
CA LEU A 25 -2.57 -27.28 39.96
C LEU A 25 -2.03 -26.53 38.75
N LYS A 26 -0.89 -26.95 38.19
CA LYS A 26 -0.34 -26.37 36.98
C LYS A 26 -1.29 -26.56 35.79
N GLY A 27 -1.86 -27.76 35.61
CA GLY A 27 -2.87 -28.02 34.58
C GLY A 27 -4.09 -27.10 34.72
N GLU A 28 -4.66 -27.02 35.93
CA GLU A 28 -5.81 -26.14 36.21
C GLU A 28 -5.49 -24.64 35.98
N VAL A 29 -4.27 -24.20 36.30
CA VAL A 29 -3.82 -22.82 36.04
C VAL A 29 -3.63 -22.56 34.55
N ASP A 30 -3.09 -23.51 33.79
CA ASP A 30 -2.90 -23.38 32.34
C ASP A 30 -4.28 -23.35 31.62
N ASP A 31 -5.23 -24.20 32.03
CA ASP A 31 -6.61 -24.18 31.52
C ASP A 31 -7.33 -22.86 31.85
N ASN A 32 -7.19 -22.37 33.08
CA ASN A 32 -7.73 -21.07 33.47
C ASN A 32 -7.11 -19.91 32.67
N SER A 33 -5.81 -19.97 32.37
CA SER A 33 -5.13 -18.98 31.54
C SER A 33 -5.72 -18.94 30.11
N ALA A 34 -5.98 -20.11 29.51
CA ALA A 34 -6.61 -20.21 28.20
C ALA A 34 -8.07 -19.70 28.20
N ALA A 35 -8.84 -20.02 29.25
CA ALA A 35 -10.20 -19.51 29.42
C ALA A 35 -10.22 -17.98 29.55
N VAL A 36 -9.29 -17.40 30.32
CA VAL A 36 -9.15 -15.94 30.48
C VAL A 36 -8.78 -15.26 29.17
N GLN A 37 -7.91 -15.85 28.36
CA GLN A 37 -7.58 -15.33 27.03
C GLN A 37 -8.81 -15.32 26.11
N THR A 38 -9.60 -16.39 26.14
CA THR A 38 -10.86 -16.51 25.37
C THR A 38 -11.87 -15.45 25.78
N VAL A 39 -12.06 -15.25 27.09
CA VAL A 39 -12.97 -14.21 27.62
C VAL A 39 -12.48 -12.81 27.24
N SER A 40 -11.17 -12.56 27.34
CA SER A 40 -10.58 -11.27 26.96
C SER A 40 -10.81 -10.95 25.49
N GLN A 41 -10.69 -11.95 24.61
CA GLN A 41 -10.98 -11.78 23.19
C GLN A 41 -12.47 -11.52 22.93
N SER A 42 -13.36 -12.26 23.59
CA SER A 42 -14.81 -12.03 23.49
C SER A 42 -15.23 -10.63 23.96
N LEU A 43 -14.58 -10.12 25.02
CA LEU A 43 -14.80 -8.75 25.50
C LEU A 43 -14.34 -7.70 24.47
N VAL A 44 -13.20 -7.92 23.81
CA VAL A 44 -12.71 -7.04 22.73
C VAL A 44 -13.70 -7.02 21.56
N ASP A 45 -14.21 -8.18 21.14
CA ASP A 45 -15.18 -8.25 20.04
C ASP A 45 -16.52 -7.62 20.42
N THR A 46 -16.96 -7.80 21.67
CA THR A 46 -18.13 -7.13 22.23
C THR A 46 -17.95 -5.61 22.26
N ASN A 47 -16.79 -5.11 22.70
CA ASN A 47 -16.48 -3.68 22.72
C ASN A 47 -16.49 -3.08 21.30
N LYS A 48 -15.98 -3.79 20.29
CA LYS A 48 -16.08 -3.37 18.88
C LYS A 48 -17.53 -3.31 18.41
N ALA A 49 -18.35 -4.29 18.76
CA ALA A 49 -19.77 -4.31 18.42
C ALA A 49 -20.54 -3.16 19.09
N ILE A 50 -20.26 -2.88 20.37
CA ILE A 50 -20.85 -1.75 21.11
C ILE A 50 -20.42 -0.41 20.50
N ALA A 51 -19.13 -0.22 20.15
CA ALA A 51 -18.67 1.00 19.49
C ALA A 51 -19.37 1.25 18.14
N SER A 52 -19.60 0.17 17.36
CA SER A 52 -20.39 0.22 16.14
C SER A 52 -21.85 0.61 16.40
N GLN A 53 -22.45 0.06 17.47
CA GLN A 53 -23.82 0.40 17.87
C GLN A 53 -23.94 1.83 18.42
N SER A 54 -22.96 2.33 19.19
CA SER A 54 -22.90 3.73 19.65
C SER A 54 -22.81 4.70 18.48
N THR A 55 -21.94 4.41 17.50
CA THR A 55 -21.85 5.18 16.25
C THR A 55 -23.20 5.20 15.51
N THR A 56 -23.95 4.08 15.56
CA THR A 56 -25.29 3.97 14.98
C THR A 56 -26.30 4.85 15.72
N LEU A 57 -26.28 4.84 17.05
CA LEU A 57 -27.18 5.63 17.89
C LEU A 57 -26.87 7.13 17.84
N GLU A 58 -25.60 7.53 17.84
CA GLU A 58 -25.16 8.91 17.68
C GLU A 58 -25.54 9.47 16.32
N ALA A 59 -25.51 8.67 15.25
CA ALA A 59 -26.00 9.08 13.94
C ALA A 59 -27.54 9.26 13.92
N ILE A 60 -28.28 8.39 14.62
CA ILE A 60 -29.75 8.51 14.77
C ILE A 60 -30.14 9.70 15.65
N ALA A 61 -29.32 10.05 16.65
CA ALA A 61 -29.59 11.13 17.60
C ALA A 61 -29.02 12.49 17.14
N GLY A 62 -27.95 12.51 16.35
CA GLY A 62 -27.23 13.72 15.92
C GLY A 62 -27.76 14.35 14.62
N GLY A 63 -28.56 13.62 13.84
CA GLY A 63 -29.41 14.21 12.80
C GLY A 63 -30.57 14.92 13.47
N GLY A 64 -30.48 16.24 13.63
CA GLY A 64 -31.47 17.06 14.33
C GLY A 64 -32.90 16.74 13.92
N ARG A 65 -33.66 16.14 14.84
CA ARG A 65 -35.12 16.12 14.76
C ARG A 65 -35.61 17.54 14.99
N ASP A 66 -35.77 18.29 13.91
CA ASP A 66 -36.63 19.48 13.96
C ASP A 66 -38.08 18.97 14.08
N GLY A 67 -38.74 19.44 15.13
CA GLY A 67 -39.83 18.72 15.80
C GLY A 67 -41.19 18.77 15.12
N THR A 68 -41.31 18.55 13.81
CA THR A 68 -42.63 18.60 13.13
C THR A 68 -42.98 17.47 12.17
N ASP A 69 -42.04 16.64 11.70
CA ASP A 69 -42.33 15.77 10.56
C ASP A 69 -42.40 14.29 10.95
N GLU A 70 -43.63 13.78 10.99
CA GLU A 70 -44.03 12.40 11.32
C GLU A 70 -43.69 11.39 10.21
N GLY A 71 -42.61 11.61 9.45
CA GLY A 71 -42.38 10.89 8.21
C GLY A 71 -40.95 10.89 7.71
N ASP A 72 -39.98 10.39 8.49
CA ASP A 72 -38.64 10.18 7.90
C ASP A 72 -37.81 9.01 8.46
N LEU A 73 -38.44 8.04 9.12
CA LEU A 73 -37.76 6.76 9.34
C LEU A 73 -37.51 6.04 8.01
N ALA A 74 -38.42 6.19 7.04
CA ALA A 74 -38.30 5.59 5.71
C ALA A 74 -37.19 6.23 4.86
N SER A 75 -37.02 7.56 4.88
CA SER A 75 -35.91 8.20 4.15
C SER A 75 -34.57 8.03 4.86
N ALA A 76 -34.52 8.03 6.20
CA ALA A 76 -33.30 7.65 6.93
C ALA A 76 -32.87 6.20 6.64
N ILE A 77 -33.82 5.28 6.47
CA ILE A 77 -33.56 3.89 6.02
C ILE A 77 -33.13 3.85 4.53
N SER A 78 -33.72 4.68 3.67
CA SER A 78 -33.32 4.82 2.26
C SER A 78 -31.91 5.40 2.09
N GLU A 79 -31.53 6.37 2.94
CA GLU A 79 -30.17 6.92 3.02
C GLU A 79 -29.17 5.90 3.57
N TRP A 80 -29.60 5.06 4.53
CA TRP A 80 -28.80 3.92 5.01
C TRP A 80 -28.59 2.84 3.94
N ASN A 81 -29.58 2.53 3.10
CA ASN A 81 -29.39 1.64 1.94
C ASN A 81 -28.36 2.20 0.93
N ASN A 82 -28.14 3.51 0.90
CA ASN A 82 -27.09 4.15 0.09
C ASN A 82 -25.73 4.25 0.81
N LYS A 83 -25.62 3.79 2.07
CA LYS A 83 -24.37 3.80 2.84
C LYS A 83 -23.56 2.54 2.49
N ALA A 84 -22.35 2.74 1.98
CA ALA A 84 -21.43 1.70 1.54
C ALA A 84 -21.32 0.54 2.54
N ALA A 85 -21.59 -0.70 2.11
CA ALA A 85 -21.30 -1.87 2.92
C ALA A 85 -19.78 -2.14 2.85
N ILE A 86 -19.11 -2.07 4.00
CA ILE A 86 -17.69 -2.43 4.13
C ILE A 86 -17.63 -3.87 4.62
N GLN A 87 -17.09 -4.77 3.78
CA GLN A 87 -16.87 -6.17 4.13
C GLN A 87 -15.39 -6.37 4.45
N ILE A 88 -15.10 -6.84 5.66
CA ILE A 88 -13.74 -7.19 6.13
C ILE A 88 -13.67 -8.71 6.25
N THR A 89 -12.74 -9.33 5.55
CA THR A 89 -12.47 -10.77 5.62
C THR A 89 -11.03 -10.99 6.07
N ALA A 90 -10.85 -11.69 7.19
CA ALA A 90 -9.54 -12.14 7.67
C ALA A 90 -9.56 -13.66 7.81
N LYS A 91 -8.61 -14.36 7.19
CA LYS A 91 -8.46 -15.82 7.25
C LYS A 91 -7.00 -16.18 7.48
N ALA A 92 -6.74 -17.04 8.45
CA ALA A 92 -5.46 -17.70 8.66
C ALA A 92 -5.70 -19.20 8.64
N GLN A 93 -5.06 -19.93 7.72
CA GLN A 93 -5.22 -21.37 7.57
C GLN A 93 -3.86 -22.04 7.39
N ALA A 94 -3.58 -23.02 8.25
CA ALA A 94 -2.53 -24.01 8.05
C ALA A 94 -3.18 -25.24 7.42
N ASP A 95 -2.76 -25.60 6.21
CA ASP A 95 -3.22 -26.83 5.54
C ASP A 95 -2.51 -28.07 6.13
N THR A 96 -3.10 -29.26 5.96
CA THR A 96 -2.53 -30.54 6.45
C THR A 96 -1.14 -30.87 5.87
N ASP A 97 -0.76 -30.18 4.79
CA ASP A 97 0.57 -30.26 4.15
C ASP A 97 1.60 -29.27 4.73
N GLY A 98 1.28 -28.56 5.83
CA GLY A 98 2.17 -27.58 6.47
C GLY A 98 2.26 -26.23 5.76
N LYS A 99 1.42 -26.00 4.75
CA LYS A 99 1.34 -24.72 4.03
C LYS A 99 0.59 -23.69 4.87
N LEU A 100 1.27 -22.62 5.24
CA LEU A 100 0.69 -21.51 6.00
C LEU A 100 0.19 -20.43 5.03
N SER A 101 -1.10 -20.11 5.10
CA SER A 101 -1.69 -19.02 4.31
C SER A 101 -2.41 -18.03 5.23
N THR A 102 -2.19 -16.74 4.99
CA THR A 102 -2.91 -15.66 5.68
C THR A 102 -3.44 -14.68 4.64
N MET A 103 -4.67 -14.21 4.84
CA MET A 103 -5.34 -13.27 3.95
C MET A 103 -6.12 -12.26 4.77
N TRP A 104 -5.93 -10.98 4.48
CA TRP A 104 -6.75 -9.87 4.99
C TRP A 104 -7.25 -9.05 3.81
N ALA A 105 -8.57 -8.90 3.68
CA ALA A 105 -9.19 -8.15 2.60
C ALA A 105 -10.26 -7.20 3.14
N VAL A 106 -10.25 -5.96 2.66
CA VAL A 106 -11.33 -4.99 2.88
C VAL A 106 -11.95 -4.69 1.53
N LYS A 107 -13.26 -4.83 1.39
CA LYS A 107 -14.04 -4.49 0.19
C LYS A 107 -15.08 -3.46 0.54
N MET A 108 -15.13 -2.35 -0.19
CA MET A 108 -16.13 -1.30 -0.05
C MET A 108 -17.07 -1.34 -1.25
N GLN A 109 -18.37 -1.58 -1.04
CA GLN A 109 -19.36 -1.68 -2.13
C GLN A 109 -20.50 -0.67 -1.91
N VAL A 110 -20.88 0.10 -2.95
CA VAL A 110 -22.01 1.05 -2.93
C VAL A 110 -23.00 0.69 -4.04
N ASN A 111 -24.25 0.37 -3.68
CA ASN A 111 -25.35 0.25 -4.64
C ASN A 111 -26.71 0.54 -3.96
N GLN A 112 -27.42 1.59 -4.39
CA GLN A 112 -28.86 1.48 -4.72
C GLN A 112 -29.33 2.41 -5.85
N ASN A 113 -28.52 3.36 -6.35
CA ASN A 113 -28.80 4.11 -7.60
C ASN A 113 -27.62 4.24 -8.60
N GLY A 114 -26.67 3.29 -8.56
CA GLY A 114 -25.81 2.99 -9.71
C GLY A 114 -24.57 3.85 -9.92
N GLN A 115 -23.41 3.25 -9.60
CA GLN A 115 -22.04 3.54 -10.09
C GLN A 115 -21.19 4.47 -9.19
N TYR A 116 -19.93 4.20 -8.82
CA TYR A 116 -18.96 3.10 -9.06
C TYR A 116 -18.22 2.80 -7.73
N VAL A 117 -17.49 1.70 -7.48
CA VAL A 117 -17.37 0.27 -7.88
C VAL A 117 -16.45 -0.31 -6.77
N ALA A 118 -16.58 -1.60 -6.46
CA ALA A 118 -15.87 -2.26 -5.37
C ALA A 118 -14.39 -1.86 -5.25
N ALA A 119 -14.03 -1.04 -4.26
CA ALA A 119 -12.64 -0.75 -3.93
C ALA A 119 -12.17 -1.76 -2.88
N GLY A 120 -11.06 -2.45 -3.14
CA GLY A 120 -10.55 -3.52 -2.29
C GLY A 120 -9.06 -3.45 -2.06
N ILE A 121 -8.64 -3.70 -0.81
CA ILE A 121 -7.24 -3.89 -0.44
C ILE A 121 -7.09 -5.31 0.10
N GLY A 122 -6.15 -6.07 -0.47
CA GLY A 122 -5.81 -7.43 -0.05
C GLY A 122 -4.34 -7.53 0.36
N LEU A 123 -4.09 -8.10 1.54
CA LEU A 123 -2.79 -8.54 2.01
C LEU A 123 -2.81 -10.05 2.10
N SER A 124 -1.89 -10.74 1.42
CA SER A 124 -1.74 -12.19 1.56
C SER A 124 -0.29 -12.61 1.71
N ILE A 125 -0.10 -13.75 2.39
CA ILE A 125 1.14 -14.53 2.35
C ILE A 125 0.75 -15.90 1.82
N GLU A 126 1.31 -16.26 0.67
CA GLU A 126 1.06 -17.54 -0.01
C GLU A 126 2.38 -18.26 -0.21
N GLN A 127 2.36 -19.59 -0.10
CA GLN A 127 3.50 -20.41 -0.44
C GLN A 127 3.45 -20.72 -1.94
N ASN A 128 4.45 -20.24 -2.69
CA ASN A 128 4.53 -20.48 -4.13
C ASN A 128 4.78 -21.99 -4.41
N ALA A 129 4.73 -22.39 -5.69
CA ALA A 129 4.93 -23.78 -6.10
C ALA A 129 6.31 -24.36 -5.70
N GLU A 130 7.27 -23.50 -5.35
CA GLU A 130 8.64 -23.84 -4.95
C GLU A 130 8.82 -23.88 -3.42
N GLY A 131 7.75 -23.68 -2.65
CA GLY A 131 7.79 -23.71 -1.19
C GLY A 131 8.21 -22.41 -0.52
N LEU A 132 8.43 -21.33 -1.28
CA LEU A 132 8.80 -20.01 -0.75
C LEU A 132 7.56 -19.20 -0.35
N LEU A 133 7.60 -18.58 0.82
CA LEU A 133 6.56 -17.66 1.29
C LEU A 133 6.69 -16.33 0.55
N GLN A 134 5.65 -15.93 -0.17
CA GLN A 134 5.58 -14.66 -0.88
C GLN A 134 4.48 -13.78 -0.28
N SER A 135 4.86 -12.59 0.18
CA SER A 135 3.90 -11.56 0.59
C SER A 135 3.44 -10.76 -0.62
N GLN A 136 2.14 -10.47 -0.67
CA GLN A 136 1.51 -9.70 -1.75
C GLN A 136 0.60 -8.61 -1.17
N PHE A 137 0.65 -7.42 -1.78
CA PHE A 137 -0.29 -6.33 -1.54
C PHE A 137 -1.00 -6.00 -2.84
N LEU A 138 -2.31 -6.23 -2.87
CA LEU A 138 -3.16 -6.06 -4.04
C LEU A 138 -4.18 -4.97 -3.78
N VAL A 139 -4.32 -4.04 -4.74
CA VAL A 139 -5.32 -2.97 -4.69
C VAL A 139 -6.18 -3.08 -5.94
N SER A 140 -7.49 -3.21 -5.75
CA SER A 140 -8.49 -3.18 -6.82
C SER A 140 -9.32 -1.92 -6.65
N ALA A 141 -9.17 -0.95 -7.55
CA ALA A 141 -9.91 0.31 -7.52
C ALA A 141 -9.91 0.98 -8.90
N ASP A 142 -10.94 1.76 -9.21
CA ASP A 142 -10.99 2.57 -10.43
C ASP A 142 -9.94 3.70 -10.44
N ARG A 143 -9.60 4.19 -9.24
CA ARG A 143 -8.56 5.20 -9.01
C ARG A 143 -7.87 4.94 -7.67
N PHE A 144 -6.55 4.82 -7.69
CA PHE A 144 -5.71 4.78 -6.49
C PHE A 144 -4.84 6.03 -6.47
N ALA A 145 -4.80 6.77 -5.36
CA ALA A 145 -4.01 8.00 -5.26
C ALA A 145 -3.36 8.11 -3.88
N VAL A 146 -2.09 8.53 -3.86
CA VAL A 146 -1.44 9.00 -2.65
C VAL A 146 -1.82 10.46 -2.48
N VAL A 147 -2.49 10.81 -1.39
CA VAL A 147 -2.93 12.17 -1.09
C VAL A 147 -2.08 12.70 0.05
N ASN A 148 -1.46 13.86 -0.14
CA ASN A 148 -0.77 14.57 0.93
C ASN A 148 -1.53 15.85 1.27
N THR A 149 -1.72 16.06 2.57
CA THR A 149 -2.18 17.32 3.13
C THR A 149 -0.99 17.97 3.82
N LEU A 150 -0.30 18.90 3.14
CA LEU A 150 0.63 19.76 3.86
C LEU A 150 -0.19 20.66 4.80
N ALA A 151 0.25 20.77 6.06
CA ALA A 151 -0.30 21.74 7.01
C ALA A 151 -0.32 23.13 6.36
N GLY A 152 -1.51 23.65 6.02
CA GLY A 152 -1.67 24.93 5.32
C GLY A 152 -2.51 24.93 4.02
N GLY A 153 -3.06 23.79 3.58
CA GLY A 153 -4.34 23.81 2.84
C GLY A 153 -4.34 23.49 1.35
N THR A 154 -3.24 23.05 0.73
CA THR A 154 -3.29 22.50 -0.64
C THR A 154 -3.18 20.98 -0.60
N ILE A 155 -4.25 20.29 -0.99
CA ILE A 155 -4.26 18.85 -1.23
C ILE A 155 -3.42 18.60 -2.49
N THR A 156 -2.38 17.77 -2.38
CA THR A 156 -1.55 17.35 -3.52
C THR A 156 -1.61 15.84 -3.69
N THR A 157 -1.59 15.37 -4.93
CA THR A 157 -1.60 13.94 -5.27
C THR A 157 -0.39 13.55 -6.11
N PRO A 158 0.78 13.30 -5.49
CA PRO A 158 2.02 13.05 -6.23
C PRO A 158 2.02 11.75 -7.04
N PHE A 159 1.15 10.80 -6.71
CA PHE A 159 1.02 9.51 -7.40
C PHE A 159 -0.45 9.14 -7.56
N VAL A 160 -0.88 8.86 -8.79
CA VAL A 160 -2.24 8.44 -9.10
C VAL A 160 -2.21 7.33 -10.15
N VAL A 161 -2.91 6.22 -9.89
CA VAL A 161 -3.25 5.20 -10.88
C VAL A 161 -4.72 5.39 -11.26
N SER A 162 -5.00 5.66 -12.53
CA SER A 162 -6.36 5.86 -13.03
C SER A 162 -6.43 5.54 -14.52
N GLY A 163 -7.51 4.90 -14.96
CA GLY A 163 -7.68 4.55 -16.38
C GLY A 163 -6.57 3.66 -16.95
N GLY A 164 -5.96 2.82 -16.10
CA GLY A 164 -4.83 1.95 -16.48
C GLY A 164 -3.49 2.68 -16.66
N GLN A 165 -3.40 3.96 -16.29
CA GLN A 165 -2.18 4.76 -16.39
C GLN A 165 -1.72 5.25 -15.02
N VAL A 166 -0.42 5.43 -14.87
CA VAL A 166 0.21 6.02 -13.69
C VAL A 166 0.59 7.47 -14.00
N PHE A 167 0.12 8.39 -13.16
CA PHE A 167 0.46 9.80 -13.19
C PHE A 167 1.33 10.13 -11.98
N MET A 168 2.47 10.77 -12.24
CA MET A 168 3.42 11.18 -11.21
C MET A 168 3.88 12.61 -11.46
N ASN A 169 3.97 13.42 -10.40
CA ASN A 169 4.47 14.79 -10.50
C ASN A 169 6.00 14.83 -10.67
N SER A 170 6.71 13.98 -9.93
CA SER A 170 8.17 13.86 -9.93
C SER A 170 8.57 12.48 -9.41
N ALA A 171 9.67 11.93 -9.91
CA ALA A 171 10.24 10.66 -9.43
C ALA A 171 11.75 10.79 -9.28
N PHE A 172 12.30 10.26 -8.18
CA PHE A 172 13.73 10.03 -7.99
C PHE A 172 13.96 8.52 -8.08
N ILE A 173 14.78 8.09 -9.04
CA ILE A 173 15.01 6.67 -9.35
C ILE A 173 16.50 6.42 -9.23
N GLU A 174 16.90 5.50 -8.34
CA GLU A 174 18.31 5.14 -8.12
C GLU A 174 18.87 4.35 -9.30
N ASP A 175 18.19 3.28 -9.70
CA ASP A 175 18.49 2.48 -10.88
C ASP A 175 17.19 2.17 -11.64
N GLY A 176 17.16 2.48 -12.93
CA GLY A 176 15.96 2.42 -13.75
C GLY A 176 16.26 1.83 -15.13
N THR A 177 15.62 0.70 -15.45
CA THR A 177 15.63 0.11 -16.79
C THR A 177 14.33 0.42 -17.51
N ILE A 178 14.41 1.10 -18.66
CA ILE A 178 13.25 1.41 -19.51
C ILE A 178 13.45 0.74 -20.87
N THR A 179 12.62 -0.24 -21.20
CA THR A 179 12.71 -0.92 -22.50
C THR A 179 12.39 0.01 -23.65
N MET A 180 11.31 0.81 -23.53
CA MET A 180 10.87 1.79 -24.53
C MET A 180 10.22 3.01 -23.86
N LEU A 181 10.57 4.22 -24.29
CA LEU A 181 10.02 5.48 -23.77
C LEU A 181 9.46 6.35 -24.89
N LYS A 182 8.23 6.84 -24.75
CA LYS A 182 7.66 7.88 -25.61
C LYS A 182 7.82 9.24 -24.93
N ILE A 183 8.47 10.18 -25.61
CA ILE A 183 8.73 11.53 -25.09
C ILE A 183 7.68 12.50 -25.66
N GLY A 184 6.95 13.19 -24.78
CA GLY A 184 5.90 14.12 -25.20
C GLY A 184 6.44 15.46 -25.73
N GLN A 185 7.57 15.94 -25.21
CA GLN A 185 8.14 17.25 -25.55
C GLN A 185 9.65 17.19 -25.78
N ALA A 186 10.44 16.96 -24.73
CA ALA A 186 11.88 16.79 -24.82
C ALA A 186 12.41 16.03 -23.60
N LEU A 187 13.55 15.37 -23.78
CA LEU A 187 14.44 14.94 -22.70
C LEU A 187 15.63 15.91 -22.70
N GLN A 188 15.90 16.58 -21.59
CA GLN A 188 16.91 17.65 -21.54
C GLN A 188 17.52 17.81 -20.15
N SER A 189 18.69 18.48 -20.11
CA SER A 189 19.22 19.00 -18.85
C SER A 189 18.28 20.04 -18.24
N ASP A 190 18.30 20.13 -16.91
CA ASP A 190 17.59 21.14 -16.12
C ASP A 190 18.07 22.57 -16.46
N ASN A 191 19.36 22.74 -16.73
CA ASN A 191 20.01 24.00 -17.08
C ASN A 191 20.14 24.26 -18.59
N TYR A 192 19.38 23.55 -19.43
CA TYR A 192 19.52 23.65 -20.88
C TYR A 192 19.22 25.07 -21.40
N VAL A 193 20.17 25.62 -22.17
CA VAL A 193 20.04 26.87 -22.93
C VAL A 193 20.48 26.61 -24.36
N ALA A 194 19.57 26.84 -25.32
CA ALA A 194 19.82 26.57 -26.74
C ALA A 194 21.08 27.27 -27.25
N GLY A 195 21.97 26.50 -27.87
CA GLY A 195 23.25 26.89 -28.42
C GLY A 195 24.35 27.22 -27.40
N VAL A 196 24.07 27.11 -26.09
CA VAL A 196 24.97 27.61 -25.03
C VAL A 196 25.32 26.55 -24.00
N GLN A 197 24.33 25.89 -23.39
CA GLN A 197 24.56 24.99 -22.25
C GLN A 197 23.59 23.81 -22.25
N GLY A 198 24.07 22.68 -21.72
CA GLY A 198 23.26 21.48 -21.52
C GLY A 198 23.01 20.70 -22.80
N TRP A 199 22.16 19.69 -22.69
CA TRP A 199 21.76 18.85 -23.81
C TRP A 199 20.23 18.75 -23.90
N ARG A 200 19.75 18.48 -25.11
CA ARG A 200 18.32 18.32 -25.39
C ARG A 200 18.09 17.35 -26.55
N LEU A 201 17.17 16.42 -26.36
CA LEU A 201 16.54 15.61 -27.40
C LEU A 201 15.05 15.96 -27.44
N ASP A 202 14.57 16.56 -28.52
CA ASP A 202 13.16 16.96 -28.64
C ASP A 202 12.31 15.96 -29.44
N LYS A 203 10.99 16.11 -29.34
CA LYS A 203 10.01 15.28 -30.08
C LYS A 203 10.07 15.44 -31.59
N ALA A 204 10.71 16.50 -32.10
CA ALA A 204 10.88 16.73 -33.53
C ALA A 204 12.11 15.98 -34.08
N GLY A 205 12.86 15.29 -33.22
CA GLY A 205 14.05 14.53 -33.59
C GLY A 205 15.33 15.36 -33.64
N ASN A 206 15.33 16.58 -33.10
CA ASN A 206 16.56 17.35 -32.95
C ASN A 206 17.30 16.93 -31.68
N LEU A 207 18.61 16.81 -31.80
CA LEU A 207 19.52 16.50 -30.69
C LEU A 207 20.59 17.58 -30.61
N GLU A 208 20.83 18.06 -29.41
CA GLU A 208 21.80 19.10 -29.13
C GLU A 208 22.64 18.75 -27.91
N PHE A 209 23.95 18.93 -28.01
CA PHE A 209 24.89 18.89 -26.91
C PHE A 209 25.75 20.14 -26.94
N ASN A 210 25.67 20.94 -25.88
CA ASN A 210 26.47 22.14 -25.71
C ASN A 210 27.53 21.91 -24.63
N GLY A 211 28.77 22.27 -24.94
CA GLY A 211 29.87 22.20 -23.98
C GLY A 211 29.58 23.06 -22.74
N PRO A 212 29.86 22.57 -21.53
CA PRO A 212 29.49 23.27 -20.29
C PRO A 212 30.38 24.49 -19.97
N ALA A 213 31.47 24.71 -20.71
CA ALA A 213 32.43 25.78 -20.47
C ALA A 213 32.24 26.93 -21.48
N PRO A 214 32.57 28.18 -21.12
CA PRO A 214 32.71 29.28 -22.09
C PRO A 214 33.70 28.88 -23.20
N GLY A 215 33.24 28.88 -24.45
CA GLY A 215 34.04 28.35 -25.58
C GLY A 215 34.00 26.82 -25.69
N GLY A 216 33.04 26.14 -25.09
CA GLY A 216 32.77 24.74 -25.37
C GLY A 216 32.29 24.56 -26.81
N GLY A 217 32.76 23.51 -27.49
CA GLY A 217 32.18 23.13 -28.78
C GLY A 217 30.72 22.70 -28.63
N ARG A 218 29.97 22.71 -29.74
CA ARG A 218 28.58 22.20 -29.76
C ARG A 218 28.38 21.16 -30.84
N LEU A 219 27.51 20.21 -30.56
CA LEU A 219 26.95 19.27 -31.53
C LEU A 219 25.46 19.56 -31.71
N SER A 220 25.04 19.67 -32.96
CA SER A 220 23.62 19.81 -33.32
C SER A 220 23.29 18.79 -34.41
N MET A 221 22.27 17.99 -34.17
CA MET A 221 21.68 17.08 -35.14
C MET A 221 20.23 17.49 -35.39
N THR A 222 19.88 17.52 -36.66
CA THR A 222 18.53 17.79 -37.17
C THR A 222 18.15 16.68 -38.13
N ASN A 223 16.94 16.71 -38.65
CA ASN A 223 16.50 15.83 -39.74
C ASN A 223 17.31 15.99 -41.05
N ARG A 224 18.17 17.01 -41.17
CA ARG A 224 18.95 17.30 -42.38
C ARG A 224 20.43 16.95 -42.25
N ALA A 225 21.02 17.24 -41.10
CA ALA A 225 22.47 17.15 -40.91
C ALA A 225 22.87 17.04 -39.44
N ILE A 226 24.04 16.46 -39.23
CA ILE A 226 24.81 16.54 -38.00
C ILE A 226 25.91 17.60 -38.21
N LYS A 227 25.99 18.56 -37.30
CA LYS A 227 26.94 19.68 -37.34
C LYS A 227 27.71 19.75 -36.03
N VAL A 228 29.02 19.88 -36.12
CA VAL A 228 29.91 20.11 -34.97
C VAL A 228 30.57 21.47 -35.13
N TYR A 229 30.52 22.28 -34.08
CA TYR A 229 31.13 23.61 -34.03
C TYR A 229 32.19 23.66 -32.94
N ASP A 230 33.23 24.46 -33.19
CA ASP A 230 34.25 24.75 -32.19
C ASP A 230 33.81 25.86 -31.21
N ALA A 231 34.73 26.19 -30.30
CA ALA A 231 34.61 27.25 -29.29
C ALA A 231 34.20 28.62 -29.83
N ASN A 232 34.54 28.91 -31.09
CA ASN A 232 34.29 30.19 -31.74
C ASN A 232 33.02 30.17 -32.59
N ASN A 233 32.15 29.17 -32.40
CA ASN A 233 30.97 28.90 -33.21
C ASN A 233 31.27 28.62 -34.70
N VAL A 234 32.50 28.25 -35.03
CA VAL A 234 32.87 27.89 -36.40
C VAL A 234 32.52 26.42 -36.63
N LYS A 235 31.72 26.15 -37.67
CA LYS A 235 31.34 24.78 -38.07
C LYS A 235 32.58 24.06 -38.60
N ARG A 236 32.99 22.99 -37.93
CA ARG A 236 34.18 22.18 -38.28
C ARG A 236 33.84 20.92 -39.03
N VAL A 237 32.69 20.33 -38.70
CA VAL A 237 32.22 19.10 -39.34
C VAL A 237 30.74 19.28 -39.69
N GLN A 238 30.37 18.81 -40.88
CA GLN A 238 28.99 18.61 -41.27
C GLN A 238 28.86 17.26 -41.96
N LEU A 239 27.90 16.46 -41.52
CA LEU A 239 27.50 15.21 -42.16
C LEU A 239 26.05 15.36 -42.59
N GLY A 240 25.77 15.20 -43.89
CA GLY A 240 24.45 15.44 -44.48
C GLY A 240 24.24 16.87 -45.01
N ASP A 241 22.99 17.20 -45.30
CA ASP A 241 22.54 18.32 -46.15
C ASP A 241 22.88 18.09 -47.64
N LEU A 242 22.06 17.25 -48.29
CA LEU A 242 22.21 16.88 -49.71
C LEU A 242 21.42 17.79 -50.67
N SER A 243 20.79 18.85 -50.17
CA SER A 243 20.23 19.88 -51.03
C SER A 243 21.36 20.79 -51.53
N VAL A 244 21.97 20.36 -52.63
CA VAL A 244 22.23 21.27 -53.76
C VAL A 244 20.92 21.61 -54.45
#